data_AF-A0A957IXG4-F1
#
_entry.id   AF-A0A957IXG4-F1
#
_cell.length_a   1.000
_cell.length_b   1.000
_cell.length_c   1.000
_cell.angle_alpha   90.00
_cell.angle_beta   90.00
_cell.angle_gamma   90.00
#
_symmetry.space_group_name_H-M   'P 1'
#
loop_
_entity.id
_entity.type
_entity.pdbx_description
1 polymer ?
#
loop_
_entity_poly.entity_id
_entity_poly.type
_entity_poly.pdbx_seq_one_letter_code
_entity_poly.pdbx_strand_id
1 'polypeptide(L)' 'RAQFRQVGNAAVVGAKWMLISREARARAAQIARSTAYNELTTYPKFGRRFALGMLFPDVSIREEQP' A
#
# COMPACT_ATOMS: atom_id res chain seq x y z
N ARG A 1 -9.05 13.38 9.12
CA ARG A 1 -9.77 12.53 8.15
C ARG A 1 -8.78 12.08 7.08
N ALA A 2 -8.64 10.78 6.81
CA ALA A 2 -7.73 10.30 5.76
C ALA A 2 -8.33 10.55 4.37
N GLN A 3 -7.50 10.94 3.39
CA GLN A 3 -7.91 11.18 2.01
C GLN A 3 -7.49 9.99 1.15
N PHE A 4 -8.44 9.39 0.41
CA PHE A 4 -8.19 8.23 -0.43
C PHE A 4 -8.50 8.56 -1.90
N ARG A 5 -7.61 8.10 -2.81
CA ARG A 5 -7.81 8.21 -4.26
C ARG A 5 -7.48 6.88 -4.91
N GLN A 6 -8.44 6.32 -5.66
CA GLN A 6 -8.24 5.11 -6.44
C GLN A 6 -7.40 5.41 -7.69
N VAL A 7 -6.41 4.57 -7.98
CA VAL A 7 -5.50 4.73 -9.13
C VAL A 7 -5.56 3.58 -10.12
N GLY A 8 -6.40 2.57 -9.88
CA GLY A 8 -6.49 1.37 -10.73
C GLY A 8 -5.22 0.52 -10.68
N ASN A 9 -4.89 -0.15 -11.78
CA ASN A 9 -3.71 -1.00 -11.87
C ASN A 9 -2.43 -0.18 -12.11
N ALA A 10 -1.87 0.35 -11.03
CA ALA A 10 -0.65 1.15 -11.07
C ALA A 10 0.56 0.38 -11.64
N ALA A 11 0.61 -0.95 -11.50
CA ALA A 11 1.71 -1.75 -12.02
C ALA A 11 1.73 -1.76 -13.56
N VAL A 12 0.58 -1.98 -14.20
CA VAL A 12 0.46 -1.97 -15.67
C VAL A 12 0.74 -0.57 -16.23
N VAL A 13 0.19 0.47 -15.60
CA VAL A 13 0.44 1.86 -16.01
C VAL A 13 1.93 2.22 -15.88
N GLY A 14 2.57 1.83 -14.77
CA GLY A 14 3.99 2.02 -14.56
C GLY A 14 4.85 1.29 -15.58
N ALA A 15 4.51 0.05 -15.92
CA ALA A 15 5.20 -0.73 -16.95
C ALA A 15 5.14 -0.03 -18.33
N LYS A 16 3.95 0.47 -18.71
CA LYS A 16 3.79 1.26 -19.94
C LYS A 16 4.70 2.49 -19.94
N TRP A 17 4.77 3.23 -18.84
CA TRP A 17 5.62 4.42 -18.74
C TRP A 17 7.11 4.10 -18.85
N MET A 18 7.60 3.06 -18.16
CA MET A 18 8.99 2.63 -18.28
C MET A 18 9.34 2.19 -19.70
N LEU A 19 8.38 1.59 -20.43
CA LEU A 19 8.58 1.17 -21.82
C LEU A 19 8.81 2.36 -22.75
N ILE A 20 7.99 3.41 -22.64
CA ILE A 20 7.98 4.53 -23.61
C ILE A 20 8.85 5.73 -23.20
N SER A 21 9.32 5.82 -21.95
CA SER A 21 10.16 6.93 -21.47
C SER A 21 11.40 6.43 -20.72
N ARG A 22 12.56 6.95 -21.12
CA ARG A 22 13.85 6.66 -20.46
C ARG A 22 13.92 7.28 -19.07
N GLU A 23 13.36 8.47 -18.90
CA GLU A 23 13.29 9.20 -17.64
C GLU A 23 12.41 8.45 -16.63
N ALA A 24 11.23 7.97 -17.07
CA ALA A 24 10.34 7.18 -16.23
C ALA A 24 11.01 5.87 -15.78
N ARG A 25 11.76 5.22 -16.67
CA ARG A 25 12.54 4.02 -16.35
C ARG A 25 13.65 4.31 -15.34
N ALA A 26 14.41 5.40 -15.52
CA ALA A 26 15.44 5.82 -14.57
C ALA A 26 14.86 6.13 -13.19
N ARG A 27 13.71 6.80 -13.13
CA ARG A 27 12.98 7.08 -11.89
C ARG A 27 12.54 5.80 -11.19
N ALA A 28 11.97 4.84 -11.92
CA ALA A 28 11.57 3.55 -11.35
C ALA A 28 12.77 2.81 -10.74
N ALA A 29 13.92 2.82 -11.43
CA ALA A 29 15.15 2.23 -10.92
C ALA A 29 15.65 2.92 -9.63
N GLN A 30 15.51 4.25 -9.53
CA GLN A 30 15.87 4.97 -8.30
C GLN A 30 14.96 4.60 -7.13
N ILE A 31 13.63 4.52 -7.36
CA ILE A 31 12.67 4.09 -6.34
C ILE A 31 12.99 2.68 -5.84
N ALA A 32 13.27 1.76 -6.77
CA ALA A 32 13.62 0.39 -6.43
C ALA A 32 14.89 0.33 -5.54
N ARG A 33 15.91 1.14 -5.84
CA ARG A 33 17.13 1.22 -5.02
C ARG A 33 16.90 1.77 -3.61
N SER A 34 15.97 2.72 -3.45
CA SER A 34 15.70 3.34 -2.14
C SER A 34 14.63 2.63 -1.31
N THR A 35 13.93 1.65 -1.88
CA THR A 35 12.86 0.93 -1.16
C THR A 35 13.45 -0.13 -0.24
N ALA A 36 13.16 -0.03 1.05
CA ALA A 36 13.56 -1.04 2.03
C ALA A 36 12.50 -2.14 2.16
N TYR A 37 12.94 -3.40 2.22
CA TYR A 37 12.10 -4.52 2.58
C TYR A 37 11.90 -4.58 4.09
N ASN A 38 10.67 -4.84 4.54
CA ASN A 38 10.33 -5.02 5.95
C ASN A 38 9.72 -6.41 6.15
N GLU A 39 10.45 -7.28 6.86
CA GLU A 39 10.05 -8.67 7.13
C GLU A 39 9.04 -8.72 8.28
N LEU A 40 7.75 -8.69 7.93
CA LEU A 40 6.67 -8.61 8.91
C LEU A 40 6.55 -9.87 9.77
N THR A 41 7.03 -11.04 9.31
CA THR A 41 6.97 -12.28 10.10
C THR A 41 7.89 -12.26 11.32
N THR A 42 9.00 -11.51 11.25
CA THR A 42 9.93 -11.34 12.38
C THR A 42 9.46 -10.30 13.38
N TYR A 43 8.48 -9.46 13.02
CA TYR A 43 7.97 -8.42 13.90
C TYR A 43 7.05 -9.03 14.97
N PRO A 44 7.43 -9.00 16.27
CA PRO A 44 6.77 -9.80 17.32
C PRO A 44 5.27 -9.53 17.51
N LYS A 45 4.76 -8.37 17.06
CA LYS A 45 3.35 -7.98 17.21
C LYS A 45 2.55 -8.08 15.90
N PHE A 46 3.15 -8.55 14.79
CA PHE A 46 2.48 -8.56 13.49
C PHE A 46 1.29 -9.53 13.49
N GLY A 47 1.49 -10.77 13.95
CA GLY A 47 0.43 -11.79 13.97
C GLY A 47 -0.82 -11.33 14.72
N ARG A 48 -0.65 -10.73 15.91
CA ARG A 48 -1.77 -10.16 16.67
C ARG A 48 -2.46 -9.01 15.93
N ARG A 49 -1.70 -8.10 15.31
CA ARG A 49 -2.27 -6.96 14.55
C ARG A 49 -3.03 -7.43 13.32
N PHE A 50 -2.49 -8.41 12.61
CA PHE A 50 -3.14 -9.02 11.46
C PHE A 50 -4.47 -9.68 11.87
N ALA A 51 -4.48 -10.49 12.94
CA ALA A 51 -5.70 -11.13 13.44
C ALA A 51 -6.80 -10.13 13.80
N LEU A 52 -6.46 -9.04 14.47
CA LEU A 52 -7.41 -7.97 14.80
C LEU A 52 -7.94 -7.26 13.55
N GLY A 53 -7.12 -7.10 12.51
CA GLY A 53 -7.52 -6.48 11.24
C GLY A 53 -8.44 -7.35 10.37
N MET A 54 -8.57 -8.64 10.67
CA MET A 54 -9.51 -9.54 9.99
C MET A 54 -10.94 -9.46 10.54
N LEU A 55 -11.14 -8.88 11.72
CA LEU A 55 -12.46 -8.70 12.30
C LEU A 55 -13.24 -7.66 11.48
N PHE A 56 -14.54 -7.89 11.29
CA PHE A 56 -15.40 -6.83 10.80
C PHE A 56 -15.43 -5.69 11.81
N PRO A 57 -15.49 -4.42 11.35
CA PRO A 57 -15.70 -3.31 12.26
C PRO A 57 -17.01 -3.52 13.02
N ASP A 58 -16.98 -3.25 14.32
CA ASP A 58 -18.16 -3.35 15.16
C ASP A 58 -19.26 -2.42 14.61
N VAL A 59 -20.46 -2.97 14.45
CA VAL A 59 -21.62 -2.27 13.89
C VAL A 59 -22.05 -1.13 14.81
N SER A 60 -21.77 -1.23 16.11
CA SER A 60 -22.03 -0.18 17.10
C SER A 60 -21.17 1.08 16.92
N ILE A 61 -20.04 0.98 16.20
CA ILE A 61 -19.15 2.14 15.92
C ILE A 61 -19.73 3.03 14.80
N ARG A 62 -20.81 2.62 14.12
CA ARG A 62 -21.44 3.40 13.03
C ARG A 62 -22.60 4.29 13.45
N GLU A 63 -23.15 4.13 14.67
CA GLU A 63 -24.28 4.95 15.13
C GLU A 63 -23.86 6.29 15.75
N GLU A 64 -22.58 6.45 16.11
CA GLU A 64 -22.04 7.70 16.66
C GLU A 64 -21.18 8.48 15.66
N GLN A 65 -21.70 8.83 14.47
CA GLN A 65 -21.22 10.05 13.78
C GLN A 65 -22.38 10.75 13.05
N PRO A 66 -22.76 11.99 13.45
CA PRO A 66 -23.73 12.82 12.73
C PRO A 66 -23.20 13.31 11.37
#